data_AF-A0A7S0LKH0-F1
#
_entry.id   AF-A0A7S0LKH0-F1
#
_cell.length_a   1.000
_cell.length_b   1.000
_cell.length_c   1.000
_cell.angle_alpha   90.00
_cell.angle_beta   90.00
_cell.angle_gamma   90.00
#
_symmetry.space_group_name_H-M   'P 1'
#
loop_
_entity.id
_entity.type
_entity.pdbx_description
1 polymer ?
#
loop_
_entity_poly.entity_id
_entity_poly.type
_entity_poly.pdbx_seq_one_letter_code
_entity_poly.pdbx_strand_id
1 'polypeptide(L)'
;MIALWLSAFENRPQLSGVWVALLLVILAAGRTAGRPFIPYVNIIFPFYVWSMTFGLLLPNPLLAVGGMYVAYVTKVGVCMSVCFHRYASHQAFKCDTLMRSFICTLGCLANQGGPIWWASKHRCHHRYCDHGRDPHSTILDGDTTAFAFFSSDAHKMVEEDFAPPHIDTLLIRIIDTFAIAPVMCELLLAFYLGGPTALYIAAVSGQQSQVISLWFNVVNHPEHDHDAAAERATVVGGSGAVCKGADKYVLKNTPNVLFSMLNRHLWIGALCGENCHGHHHHYAQLAQRPGIDLPYWLFVLPLRSLGLISDAKLLSGAAAMDGLRRQQHQETTGPTKGG
;
A
#
# COMPACT_ATOMS: atom_id res chain seq x y z
N MET A 1 -23.79 -1.37 -14.73
CA MET A 1 -22.61 -2.21 -14.43
C MET A 1 -23.00 -3.62 -14.00
N ILE A 2 -23.82 -3.81 -12.95
CA ILE A 2 -24.28 -5.15 -12.54
C ILE A 2 -25.04 -5.87 -13.67
N ALA A 3 -25.93 -5.19 -14.41
CA ALA A 3 -26.65 -5.79 -15.53
C ALA A 3 -25.76 -6.20 -16.72
N LEU A 4 -24.71 -5.41 -17.03
CA LEU A 4 -23.72 -5.72 -18.08
C LEU A 4 -22.74 -6.82 -17.65
N TRP A 5 -22.49 -6.95 -16.35
CA TRP A 5 -21.72 -8.04 -15.77
C TRP A 5 -22.54 -9.33 -15.77
N LEU A 6 -23.83 -9.27 -15.42
CA LEU A 6 -24.75 -10.42 -15.41
C LEU A 6 -25.02 -10.96 -16.83
N SER A 7 -25.12 -10.12 -17.85
CA SER A 7 -25.34 -10.57 -19.23
C SER A 7 -24.17 -11.37 -19.80
N ALA A 8 -22.95 -11.22 -19.26
CA ALA A 8 -21.79 -12.04 -19.63
C ALA A 8 -21.88 -13.50 -19.11
N PHE A 9 -22.81 -13.79 -18.19
CA PHE A 9 -22.91 -15.08 -17.49
C PHE A 9 -24.24 -15.82 -17.71
N GLU A 10 -25.19 -15.25 -18.45
CA GLU A 10 -26.50 -15.85 -18.75
C GLU A 10 -26.40 -17.25 -19.40
N ASN A 11 -25.27 -17.58 -20.03
CA ASN A 11 -25.04 -18.86 -20.71
C ASN A 11 -24.25 -19.91 -19.90
N ARG A 12 -24.00 -19.73 -18.59
CA ARG A 12 -23.20 -20.67 -17.78
C ARG A 12 -23.84 -21.03 -16.41
N PRO A 13 -24.84 -21.94 -16.38
CA PRO A 13 -25.59 -22.28 -15.16
C PRO A 13 -24.76 -22.89 -14.03
N GLN A 14 -23.65 -23.57 -14.31
CA GLN A 14 -22.74 -24.08 -13.27
C GLN A 14 -22.02 -23.02 -12.43
N LEU A 15 -21.97 -21.75 -12.87
CA LEU A 15 -21.30 -20.68 -12.11
C LEU A 15 -22.24 -19.98 -11.11
N SER A 16 -23.56 -20.03 -11.29
CA SER A 16 -24.52 -19.30 -10.46
C SER A 16 -24.57 -19.79 -9.01
N GLY A 17 -24.41 -21.10 -8.76
CA GLY A 17 -24.42 -21.68 -7.42
C GLY A 17 -23.25 -21.24 -6.53
N VAL A 18 -22.06 -21.07 -7.12
CA VAL A 18 -20.85 -20.60 -6.41
C VAL A 18 -21.02 -19.14 -5.98
N TRP A 19 -21.63 -18.31 -6.82
CA TRP A 19 -21.87 -16.90 -6.52
C TRP A 19 -22.99 -16.69 -5.49
N VAL A 20 -24.04 -17.52 -5.51
CA VAL A 20 -25.07 -17.50 -4.45
C VAL A 20 -24.49 -17.95 -3.12
N ALA A 21 -23.62 -18.97 -3.10
CA ALA A 21 -22.91 -19.38 -1.89
C ALA A 21 -21.98 -18.27 -1.38
N LEU A 22 -21.23 -17.60 -2.26
CA LEU A 22 -20.43 -16.42 -1.92
C LEU A 22 -21.29 -15.27 -1.38
N LEU A 23 -22.42 -14.97 -2.00
CA LEU A 23 -23.35 -13.93 -1.54
C LEU A 23 -23.91 -14.26 -0.16
N LEU A 24 -24.23 -15.52 0.12
CA LEU A 24 -24.72 -15.98 1.42
C LEU A 24 -23.62 -15.94 2.50
N VAL A 25 -22.37 -16.27 2.15
CA VAL A 25 -21.20 -16.09 3.04
C VAL A 25 -20.96 -14.62 3.34
N ILE A 26 -21.10 -13.74 2.33
CA ILE A 26 -20.99 -12.28 2.47
C ILE A 26 -22.06 -11.73 3.41
N LEU A 27 -23.31 -12.16 3.23
CA LEU A 27 -24.44 -11.75 4.07
C LEU A 27 -24.35 -12.33 5.49
N ALA A 28 -23.78 -13.52 5.66
CA ALA A 28 -23.53 -14.12 6.98
C ALA A 28 -22.37 -13.42 7.72
N ALA A 29 -21.30 -13.04 7.01
CA ALA A 29 -20.17 -12.30 7.57
C ALA A 29 -20.52 -10.84 7.90
N GLY A 30 -21.53 -10.26 7.25
CA GLY A 30 -22.03 -8.92 7.56
C GLY A 30 -22.82 -8.79 8.87
N ARG A 31 -23.16 -9.91 9.53
CA ARG A 31 -23.98 -9.92 10.77
C ARG A 31 -23.19 -10.07 12.07
N THR A 32 -21.86 -10.20 12.01
CA THR A 32 -21.03 -10.29 13.22
C THR A 32 -20.67 -8.89 13.75
N ALA A 33 -21.56 -8.39 14.62
CA ALA A 33 -21.34 -7.39 15.67
C ALA A 33 -20.08 -6.50 15.56
N GLY A 34 -20.24 -5.25 15.10
CA GLY A 34 -19.41 -4.11 15.49
C GLY A 34 -17.91 -4.13 15.12
N ARG A 35 -17.45 -5.08 14.29
CA ARG A 35 -16.04 -5.20 13.87
C ARG A 35 -15.92 -4.98 12.35
N PRO A 36 -15.78 -3.73 11.87
CA PRO A 36 -15.84 -3.39 10.44
C PRO A 36 -14.71 -3.98 9.59
N PHE A 37 -13.67 -4.55 10.22
CA PHE A 37 -12.57 -5.24 9.53
C PHE A 37 -12.90 -6.68 9.08
N ILE A 38 -13.91 -7.33 9.68
CA ILE A 38 -14.28 -8.72 9.38
C ILE A 38 -14.70 -8.89 7.91
N PRO A 39 -15.52 -7.99 7.30
CA PRO A 39 -15.87 -8.10 5.89
C PRO A 39 -14.67 -7.94 4.95
N TYR A 40 -13.74 -7.00 5.23
CA TYR A 40 -12.61 -6.80 4.33
C TYR A 40 -11.70 -8.03 4.27
N VAL A 41 -11.28 -8.54 5.44
CA VAL A 41 -10.35 -9.68 5.53
C VAL A 41 -10.99 -10.99 5.04
N ASN A 42 -12.29 -11.22 5.28
CA ASN A 42 -12.93 -12.49 4.97
C ASN A 42 -13.61 -12.54 3.59
N ILE A 43 -13.84 -11.39 2.94
CA ILE A 43 -14.55 -11.32 1.65
C ILE A 43 -13.69 -10.64 0.61
N ILE A 44 -13.37 -9.35 0.84
CA ILE A 44 -12.79 -8.49 -0.19
C ILE A 44 -11.35 -8.93 -0.49
N PHE A 45 -10.54 -9.15 0.54
CA PHE A 45 -9.17 -9.60 0.40
C PHE A 45 -9.05 -10.94 -0.33
N PRO A 46 -9.77 -12.03 0.06
CA PRO A 46 -9.78 -13.27 -0.70
C PRO A 46 -10.17 -13.05 -2.15
N PHE A 47 -11.24 -12.28 -2.42
CA PHE A 47 -11.67 -11.99 -3.78
C PHE A 47 -10.56 -11.30 -4.61
N TYR A 48 -9.85 -10.34 -4.01
CA TYR A 48 -8.73 -9.68 -4.68
C TYR A 48 -7.61 -10.68 -4.99
N VAL A 49 -7.22 -11.55 -4.05
CA VAL A 49 -6.19 -12.58 -4.33
C VAL A 49 -6.64 -13.49 -5.49
N TRP A 50 -7.88 -13.99 -5.47
CA TRP A 50 -8.40 -14.87 -6.52
C TRP A 50 -8.52 -14.18 -7.89
N SER A 51 -8.80 -12.87 -7.92
CA SER A 51 -8.96 -12.12 -9.17
C SER A 51 -7.70 -12.15 -10.07
N MET A 52 -6.51 -12.37 -9.50
CA MET A 52 -5.28 -12.56 -10.28
C MET A 52 -5.37 -13.73 -11.27
N THR A 53 -6.23 -14.72 -11.01
CA THR A 53 -6.38 -15.90 -11.87
C THR A 53 -7.37 -15.68 -13.02
N PHE A 54 -8.26 -14.69 -12.92
CA PHE A 54 -9.32 -14.49 -13.92
C PHE A 54 -8.78 -14.02 -15.28
N GLY A 55 -7.56 -13.48 -15.33
CA GLY A 55 -6.89 -13.14 -16.59
C GLY A 55 -6.69 -14.35 -17.51
N LEU A 56 -6.61 -15.56 -16.95
CA LEU A 56 -6.50 -16.81 -17.71
C LEU A 56 -7.77 -17.15 -18.50
N LEU A 57 -8.90 -16.55 -18.15
CA LEU A 57 -10.20 -16.76 -18.80
C LEU A 57 -10.45 -15.75 -19.94
N LEU A 58 -9.55 -14.80 -20.15
CA LEU A 58 -9.70 -13.74 -21.15
C LEU A 58 -9.12 -14.15 -22.52
N PRO A 59 -9.55 -13.51 -23.62
CA PRO A 59 -9.11 -13.87 -24.97
C PRO A 59 -7.58 -13.83 -25.19
N ASN A 60 -6.87 -13.00 -24.43
CA ASN A 60 -5.41 -12.91 -24.49
C ASN A 60 -4.81 -13.03 -23.08
N PRO A 61 -4.64 -14.26 -22.55
CA PRO A 61 -4.30 -14.49 -21.15
C PRO A 61 -2.86 -14.05 -20.81
N LEU A 62 -1.92 -14.13 -21.77
CA LEU A 62 -0.55 -13.65 -21.56
C LEU A 62 -0.50 -12.13 -21.42
N LEU A 63 -1.21 -11.41 -22.30
CA LEU A 63 -1.34 -9.96 -22.17
C LEU A 63 -2.07 -9.57 -20.88
N ALA A 64 -3.14 -10.27 -20.53
CA ALA A 64 -3.91 -10.00 -19.33
C ALA A 64 -3.06 -10.16 -18.06
N VAL A 65 -2.41 -11.31 -17.89
CA VAL A 65 -1.62 -11.59 -16.69
C VAL A 65 -0.32 -10.76 -16.68
N GLY A 66 0.41 -10.73 -17.80
CA GLY A 66 1.65 -9.95 -17.90
C GLY A 66 1.41 -8.46 -17.74
N GLY A 67 0.41 -7.91 -18.42
CA GLY A 67 0.01 -6.51 -18.29
C GLY A 67 -0.47 -6.16 -16.88
N MET A 68 -1.20 -7.07 -16.21
CA MET A 68 -1.62 -6.88 -14.81
C MET A 68 -0.41 -6.76 -13.89
N TYR A 69 0.60 -7.63 -14.01
CA TYR A 69 1.81 -7.54 -13.18
C TYR A 69 2.63 -6.27 -13.45
N VAL A 70 2.77 -5.87 -14.71
CA VAL A 70 3.47 -4.61 -15.06
C VAL A 70 2.74 -3.40 -14.47
N ALA A 71 1.41 -3.34 -14.64
CA ALA A 71 0.59 -2.29 -14.07
C ALA A 71 0.61 -2.31 -12.53
N TYR A 72 0.63 -3.49 -11.91
CA TYR A 72 0.71 -3.67 -10.47
C TYR A 72 2.02 -3.11 -9.90
N VAL A 73 3.16 -3.49 -10.47
CA VAL A 73 4.48 -2.93 -10.08
C VAL A 73 4.50 -1.41 -10.30
N THR A 74 3.92 -0.92 -11.40
CA THR A 74 3.83 0.52 -11.67
C THR A 74 2.97 1.26 -10.65
N LYS A 75 1.82 0.71 -10.23
CA LYS A 75 0.94 1.34 -9.24
C LYS A 75 1.58 1.38 -7.86
N VAL A 76 2.24 0.29 -7.44
CA VAL A 76 2.99 0.28 -6.17
C VAL A 76 4.17 1.25 -6.22
N GLY A 77 4.95 1.21 -7.30
CA GLY A 77 6.16 2.02 -7.42
C GLY A 77 5.90 3.51 -7.64
N VAL A 78 4.99 3.87 -8.54
CA VAL A 78 4.74 5.27 -8.89
C VAL A 78 3.61 5.84 -8.03
N CYS A 79 2.45 5.21 -8.02
CA CYS A 79 1.25 5.80 -7.42
C CYS A 79 1.34 5.77 -5.89
N MET A 80 1.67 4.63 -5.29
CA MET A 80 1.87 4.54 -3.84
C MET A 80 3.24 5.11 -3.44
N SER A 81 4.34 4.51 -3.89
CA SER A 81 5.69 4.84 -3.39
C SER A 81 6.12 6.26 -3.73
N VAL A 82 6.05 6.70 -4.99
CA VAL A 82 6.49 8.06 -5.32
C VAL A 82 5.45 9.11 -4.91
N CYS A 83 4.19 8.96 -5.32
CA CYS A 83 3.21 10.03 -5.18
C CYS A 83 2.70 10.18 -3.74
N PHE A 84 2.26 9.09 -3.10
CA PHE A 84 1.77 9.15 -1.73
C PHE A 84 2.91 9.14 -0.71
N HIS A 85 3.80 8.15 -0.79
CA HIS A 85 4.81 7.95 0.23
C HIS A 85 5.94 9.00 0.17
N ARG A 86 6.68 9.11 -0.94
CA ARG A 86 7.82 10.04 -1.02
C ARG A 86 7.39 11.50 -1.12
N TYR A 87 6.40 11.81 -1.96
CA TYR A 87 5.97 13.20 -2.16
C TYR A 87 4.96 13.67 -1.12
N ALA A 88 3.76 13.06 -1.04
CA ALA A 88 2.70 13.56 -0.16
C ALA A 88 3.06 13.46 1.33
N SER A 89 3.67 12.37 1.79
CA SER A 89 4.01 12.21 3.21
C SER A 89 5.31 12.91 3.61
N HIS A 90 6.33 12.84 2.76
CA HIS A 90 7.71 13.19 3.16
C HIS A 90 8.34 14.36 2.41
N GLN A 91 7.63 14.92 1.42
CA GLN A 91 8.13 16.03 0.59
C GLN A 91 9.57 15.78 0.10
N ALA A 92 9.77 14.62 -0.52
CA ALA A 92 11.08 14.18 -0.98
C ALA A 92 11.67 15.04 -2.11
N PHE A 93 10.81 15.79 -2.80
CA PHE A 93 11.14 16.76 -3.83
C PHE A 93 10.08 17.86 -3.83
N LYS A 94 10.33 18.94 -4.58
CA LYS A 94 9.39 20.04 -4.81
C LYS A 94 8.91 20.03 -6.26
N CYS A 95 7.73 20.57 -6.48
CA CYS A 95 7.19 20.82 -7.82
C CYS A 95 6.22 22.00 -7.79
N ASP A 96 5.83 22.48 -8.97
CA ASP A 96 4.86 23.56 -9.09
C ASP A 96 3.42 23.09 -8.79
N THR A 97 2.46 24.00 -8.88
CA THR A 97 1.06 23.68 -8.56
C THR A 97 0.45 22.65 -9.52
N LEU A 98 0.77 22.73 -10.81
CA LEU A 98 0.22 21.82 -11.81
C LEU A 98 0.76 20.41 -11.61
N MET A 99 2.08 20.28 -11.46
CA MET A 99 2.74 19.01 -11.21
C MET A 99 2.33 18.42 -9.86
N ARG A 100 2.14 19.25 -8.83
CA ARG A 100 1.58 18.80 -7.54
C ARG A 100 0.21 18.17 -7.72
N SER A 101 -0.70 18.84 -8.43
CA SER A 101 -2.05 18.31 -8.70
C SER A 101 -1.99 17.03 -9.52
N PHE A 102 -1.11 16.95 -10.52
CA PHE A 102 -0.87 15.74 -11.31
C PHE A 102 -0.39 14.58 -10.43
N ILE A 103 0.67 14.77 -9.64
CA ILE A 103 1.23 13.74 -8.76
C ILE A 103 0.19 13.27 -7.73
N CYS A 104 -0.53 14.19 -7.09
CA CYS A 104 -1.58 13.82 -6.13
C CYS A 104 -2.72 13.03 -6.78
N THR A 105 -3.12 13.39 -8.01
CA THR A 105 -4.16 12.65 -8.77
C THR A 105 -3.67 11.28 -9.21
N LEU A 106 -2.42 11.19 -9.68
CA LEU A 106 -1.78 9.95 -10.08
C LEU A 106 -1.67 8.98 -8.89
N GLY A 107 -1.38 9.49 -7.70
CA GLY A 107 -1.34 8.70 -6.47
C GLY A 107 -2.65 7.95 -6.19
N CYS A 108 -3.80 8.55 -6.47
CA CYS A 108 -5.11 7.92 -6.27
C CYS A 108 -5.27 6.59 -7.04
N LEU A 109 -4.55 6.39 -8.15
CA LEU A 109 -4.56 5.13 -8.91
C LEU A 109 -3.94 3.96 -8.13
N ALA A 110 -3.27 4.21 -7.00
CA ALA A 110 -2.85 3.18 -6.06
C ALA A 110 -4.02 2.46 -5.38
N ASN A 111 -5.24 3.00 -5.49
CA ASN A 111 -6.48 2.49 -4.88
C ASN A 111 -6.43 2.45 -3.34
N GLN A 112 -5.88 3.49 -2.72
CA GLN A 112 -5.65 3.58 -1.26
C GLN A 112 -6.27 4.82 -0.61
N GLY A 113 -7.26 5.44 -1.25
CA GLY A 113 -7.86 6.68 -0.76
C GLY A 113 -7.13 7.92 -1.26
N GLY A 114 -7.37 9.05 -0.58
CA GLY A 114 -6.87 10.36 -0.99
C GLY A 114 -5.44 10.66 -0.53
N PRO A 115 -4.73 11.59 -1.20
CA PRO A 115 -3.34 11.93 -0.90
C PRO A 115 -3.12 12.54 0.49
N ILE A 116 -4.03 13.38 0.97
CA ILE A 116 -3.93 14.02 2.30
C ILE A 116 -4.28 12.99 3.37
N TRP A 117 -5.36 12.23 3.18
CA TRP A 117 -5.74 11.15 4.09
C TRP A 117 -4.59 10.15 4.26
N TRP A 118 -4.08 9.60 3.16
CA TRP A 118 -3.00 8.61 3.17
C TRP A 118 -1.75 9.16 3.85
N ALA A 119 -1.33 10.38 3.48
CA ALA A 119 -0.17 11.02 4.06
C ALA A 119 -0.34 11.32 5.55
N SER A 120 -1.53 11.71 6.00
CA SER A 120 -1.80 11.95 7.42
C SER A 120 -1.66 10.67 8.25
N LYS A 121 -2.16 9.53 7.76
CA LYS A 121 -2.02 8.23 8.42
C LYS A 121 -0.56 7.79 8.46
N HIS A 122 0.16 7.90 7.34
CA HIS A 122 1.58 7.56 7.27
C HIS A 122 2.41 8.41 8.23
N ARG A 123 2.17 9.72 8.30
CA ARG A 123 2.89 10.63 9.23
C ARG A 123 2.53 10.35 10.69
N CYS A 124 1.29 9.99 10.98
CA CYS A 124 0.86 9.55 12.31
C CYS A 124 1.59 8.26 12.71
N HIS A 125 1.69 7.28 11.80
CA HIS A 125 2.49 6.07 11.98
C HIS A 125 3.97 6.40 12.23
N HIS A 126 4.60 7.29 11.46
CA HIS A 126 5.99 7.69 11.74
C HIS A 126 6.20 8.26 13.15
N ARG A 127 5.20 8.99 13.67
CA ARG A 127 5.29 9.64 14.98
C ARG A 127 4.98 8.68 16.13
N TYR A 128 4.05 7.74 15.90
CA TYR A 128 3.46 6.92 16.95
C TYR A 128 3.54 5.42 16.68
N CYS A 129 4.34 4.98 15.72
CA CYS A 129 4.50 3.57 15.32
C CYS A 129 4.54 2.65 16.55
N ASP A 130 3.66 1.66 16.57
CA ASP A 130 3.44 0.71 17.66
C ASP A 130 2.98 1.29 19.01
N HIS A 131 2.47 2.52 19.03
CA HIS A 131 1.85 3.17 20.19
C HIS A 131 0.41 3.56 19.89
N GLY A 132 -0.34 4.01 20.90
CA GLY A 132 -1.81 4.16 20.82
C GLY A 132 -2.41 5.09 19.75
N ARG A 133 -1.61 5.83 18.97
CA ARG A 133 -2.08 6.64 17.82
C ARG A 133 -1.62 6.10 16.47
N ASP A 134 -0.85 5.02 16.43
CA ASP A 134 -0.50 4.35 15.18
C ASP A 134 -1.77 3.80 14.53
N PRO A 135 -2.10 4.18 13.28
CA PRO A 135 -3.29 3.67 12.61
C PRO A 135 -3.25 2.17 12.31
N HIS A 136 -2.09 1.52 12.33
CA HIS A 136 -1.96 0.10 12.00
C HIS A 136 -0.93 -0.61 12.88
N SER A 137 -1.03 -0.43 14.19
CA SER A 137 -0.16 -1.11 15.15
C SER A 137 -0.41 -2.61 15.18
N THR A 138 0.57 -3.42 14.79
CA THR A 138 0.47 -4.88 14.92
C THR A 138 0.58 -5.33 16.37
N ILE A 139 1.20 -4.52 17.23
CA ILE A 139 1.36 -4.80 18.66
C ILE A 139 0.04 -4.60 19.41
N LEU A 140 -0.66 -3.50 19.15
CA LEU A 140 -1.87 -3.14 19.87
C LEU A 140 -3.13 -3.76 19.26
N ASP A 141 -3.21 -3.79 17.92
CA ASP A 141 -4.44 -4.17 17.22
C ASP A 141 -4.39 -5.61 16.65
N GLY A 142 -3.19 -6.18 16.53
CA GLY A 142 -2.93 -7.44 15.86
C GLY A 142 -2.94 -7.33 14.33
N ASP A 143 -2.26 -8.27 13.66
CA ASP A 143 -1.99 -8.24 12.21
C ASP A 143 -3.23 -8.04 11.33
N THR A 144 -4.35 -8.70 11.67
CA THR A 144 -5.57 -8.64 10.84
C THR A 144 -6.28 -7.30 10.95
N THR A 145 -6.27 -6.69 12.13
CA THR A 145 -6.84 -5.36 12.35
C THR A 145 -5.95 -4.29 11.73
N ALA A 146 -4.63 -4.38 11.94
CA ALA A 146 -3.64 -3.50 11.32
C ALA A 146 -3.72 -3.54 9.77
N PHE A 147 -3.86 -4.73 9.18
CA PHE A 147 -4.05 -4.90 7.74
C PHE A 147 -5.33 -4.22 7.22
N ALA A 148 -6.40 -4.23 8.01
CA ALA A 148 -7.71 -3.73 7.61
C ALA A 148 -8.04 -2.35 8.21
N PHE A 149 -7.05 -1.62 8.74
CA PHE A 149 -7.29 -0.45 9.58
C PHE A 149 -8.15 0.64 8.92
N PHE A 150 -8.01 0.84 7.62
CA PHE A 150 -8.75 1.83 6.83
C PHE A 150 -10.26 1.55 6.76
N SER A 151 -10.68 0.31 7.05
CA SER A 151 -12.10 -0.05 7.16
C SER A 151 -12.72 0.36 8.50
N SER A 152 -11.89 0.67 9.51
CA SER A 152 -12.33 1.13 10.82
C SER A 152 -12.87 2.54 10.77
N ASP A 153 -14.00 2.79 11.45
CA ASP A 153 -14.56 4.13 11.63
C ASP A 153 -13.55 5.09 12.26
N ALA A 154 -12.64 4.59 13.11
CA ALA A 154 -11.60 5.38 13.76
C ALA A 154 -10.60 6.01 12.78
N HIS A 155 -10.43 5.44 11.58
CA HIS A 155 -9.41 5.90 10.62
C HIS A 155 -9.99 6.41 9.30
N LYS A 156 -11.30 6.58 9.18
CA LYS A 156 -11.95 7.09 7.95
C LYS A 156 -11.60 8.53 7.60
N MET A 157 -11.33 9.35 8.62
CA MET A 157 -11.07 10.78 8.44
C MET A 157 -9.57 11.09 8.41
N VAL A 158 -9.23 12.24 7.81
CA VAL A 158 -7.89 12.81 7.83
C VAL A 158 -7.48 13.09 9.28
N GLU A 159 -6.25 12.73 9.65
CA GLU A 159 -5.66 13.18 10.91
C GLU A 159 -5.15 14.62 10.71
N GLU A 160 -5.94 15.63 11.06
CA GLU A 160 -5.63 17.02 10.73
C GLU A 160 -4.30 17.51 11.31
N ASP A 161 -3.90 17.05 12.50
CA ASP A 161 -2.57 17.33 13.09
C ASP A 161 -1.40 16.85 12.21
N PHE A 162 -1.66 15.88 11.33
CA PHE A 162 -0.70 15.22 10.45
C PHE A 162 -0.93 15.55 8.97
N ALA A 163 -1.85 16.45 8.63
CA ALA A 163 -2.06 16.89 7.26
C ALA A 163 -0.76 17.49 6.67
N PRO A 164 -0.28 17.04 5.49
CA PRO A 164 0.95 17.54 4.85
C PRO A 164 0.81 18.98 4.33
N PRO A 165 1.50 19.97 4.93
CA PRO A 165 1.26 21.38 4.62
C PRO A 165 1.60 21.77 3.17
N HIS A 166 2.53 21.09 2.51
CA HIS A 166 2.95 21.41 1.14
C HIS A 166 1.93 21.01 0.06
N ILE A 167 1.01 20.11 0.39
CA ILE A 167 -0.10 19.72 -0.50
C ILE A 167 -1.47 20.11 0.00
N ASP A 168 -1.59 20.55 1.26
CA ASP A 168 -2.88 20.92 1.86
C ASP A 168 -3.45 22.22 1.27
N THR A 169 -4.16 22.06 0.16
CA THR A 169 -4.81 23.13 -0.60
C THR A 169 -6.23 22.70 -0.94
N LEU A 170 -7.11 23.66 -1.23
CA LEU A 170 -8.51 23.37 -1.59
C LEU A 170 -8.61 22.34 -2.74
N LEU A 171 -7.81 22.51 -3.80
CA LEU A 171 -7.82 21.59 -4.94
C LEU A 171 -7.42 20.17 -4.54
N ILE A 172 -6.39 20.01 -3.71
CA ILE A 172 -5.97 18.67 -3.26
C ILE A 172 -6.98 18.09 -2.27
N ARG A 173 -7.63 18.87 -1.40
CA ARG A 173 -8.73 18.40 -0.54
C ARG A 173 -9.95 17.93 -1.34
N ILE A 174 -10.24 18.57 -2.48
CA ILE A 174 -11.26 18.08 -3.43
C ILE A 174 -10.82 16.73 -4.02
N ILE A 175 -9.58 16.62 -4.50
CA ILE A 175 -9.04 15.36 -5.02
C ILE A 175 -9.06 14.26 -3.94
N ASP A 176 -8.75 14.60 -2.70
CA ASP A 176 -8.78 13.70 -1.54
C ASP A 176 -10.18 13.16 -1.26
N THR A 177 -11.18 14.05 -1.24
CA THR A 177 -12.59 13.69 -1.05
C THR A 177 -13.09 12.78 -2.18
N PHE A 178 -12.68 13.05 -3.41
CA PHE A 178 -13.09 12.31 -4.61
C PHE A 178 -12.00 11.38 -5.14
N ALA A 179 -11.16 10.82 -4.27
CA ALA A 179 -10.02 10.00 -4.67
C ALA A 179 -10.39 8.75 -5.49
N ILE A 180 -11.65 8.31 -5.41
CA ILE A 180 -12.19 7.23 -6.25
C ILE A 180 -12.39 7.65 -7.71
N ALA A 181 -12.56 8.95 -8.01
CA ALA A 181 -12.84 9.42 -9.36
C ALA A 181 -11.69 9.15 -10.35
N PRO A 182 -10.41 9.40 -10.04
CA PRO A 182 -9.30 9.00 -10.90
C PRO A 182 -9.28 7.50 -11.22
N VAL A 183 -9.56 6.66 -10.21
CA VAL A 183 -9.66 5.20 -10.40
C VAL A 183 -10.81 4.85 -11.35
N MET A 184 -12.00 5.43 -11.15
CA MET A 184 -13.14 5.18 -12.03
C MET A 184 -12.86 5.66 -13.46
N CYS A 185 -12.20 6.79 -13.63
CA CYS A 185 -11.76 7.27 -14.94
C CYS A 185 -10.78 6.29 -15.60
N GLU A 186 -9.79 5.77 -14.86
CA GLU A 186 -8.86 4.76 -15.37
C GLU A 186 -9.62 3.50 -15.83
N LEU A 187 -10.54 2.97 -15.03
CA LEU A 187 -11.31 1.77 -15.37
C LEU A 187 -12.17 1.97 -16.61
N LEU A 188 -12.84 3.12 -16.72
CA LEU A 188 -13.64 3.47 -17.89
C LEU A 188 -12.77 3.58 -19.14
N LEU A 189 -11.67 4.34 -19.07
CA LEU A 189 -10.74 4.51 -20.19
C LEU A 189 -10.13 3.17 -20.62
N ALA A 190 -9.73 2.34 -19.67
CA ALA A 190 -9.19 1.01 -19.96
C ALA A 190 -10.21 0.15 -20.71
N PHE A 191 -11.47 0.14 -20.26
CA PHE A 191 -12.53 -0.59 -20.95
C PHE A 191 -12.79 -0.05 -22.37
N TYR A 192 -12.87 1.26 -22.54
CA TYR A 192 -13.14 1.85 -23.85
C TYR A 192 -11.99 1.67 -24.85
N LEU A 193 -10.75 1.74 -24.40
CA LEU A 193 -9.57 1.68 -25.28
C LEU A 193 -9.08 0.24 -25.54
N GLY A 194 -9.23 -0.66 -24.57
CA GLY A 194 -8.67 -2.02 -24.64
C GLY A 194 -9.63 -3.14 -24.21
N GLY A 195 -10.91 -2.83 -24.05
CA GLY A 195 -11.96 -3.80 -23.77
C GLY A 195 -11.81 -4.50 -22.41
N PRO A 196 -12.37 -5.72 -22.28
CA PRO A 196 -12.33 -6.48 -21.02
C PRO A 196 -10.90 -6.78 -20.52
N THR A 197 -9.93 -6.94 -21.42
CA THR A 197 -8.53 -7.23 -21.03
C THR A 197 -7.86 -6.04 -20.37
N ALA A 198 -7.99 -4.85 -20.94
CA ALA A 198 -7.44 -3.65 -20.31
C ALA A 198 -8.18 -3.29 -19.01
N LEU A 199 -9.51 -3.47 -18.97
CA LEU A 199 -10.28 -3.30 -17.73
C LEU A 199 -9.78 -4.24 -16.62
N TYR A 200 -9.54 -5.52 -16.96
CA TYR A 200 -8.96 -6.49 -16.03
C TYR A 200 -7.60 -6.03 -15.50
N ILE A 201 -6.70 -5.62 -16.39
CA ILE A 201 -5.36 -5.12 -16.04
C ILE A 201 -5.47 -3.95 -15.06
N ALA A 202 -6.30 -2.94 -15.38
CA ALA A 202 -6.47 -1.74 -14.56
C ALA A 202 -7.09 -2.06 -13.19
N ALA A 203 -8.18 -2.83 -13.16
CA ALA A 203 -8.89 -3.18 -11.94
C ALA A 203 -8.04 -4.04 -11.01
N VAL A 204 -7.50 -5.15 -11.51
CA VAL A 204 -6.77 -6.09 -10.66
C VAL A 204 -5.46 -5.49 -10.19
N SER A 205 -4.71 -4.77 -11.03
CA SER A 205 -3.49 -4.10 -10.57
C SER A 205 -3.73 -3.09 -9.45
N GLY A 206 -4.85 -2.35 -9.48
CA GLY A 206 -5.23 -1.43 -8.39
C GLY A 206 -5.57 -2.16 -7.10
N GLN A 207 -6.31 -3.27 -7.20
CA GLN A 207 -6.64 -4.13 -6.06
C GLN A 207 -5.38 -4.71 -5.40
N GLN A 208 -4.43 -5.21 -6.21
CA GLN A 208 -3.18 -5.75 -5.69
C GLN A 208 -2.28 -4.67 -5.09
N SER A 209 -2.22 -3.49 -5.71
CA SER A 209 -1.52 -2.32 -5.16
C SER A 209 -2.03 -1.98 -3.75
N GLN A 210 -3.35 -1.98 -3.54
CA GLN A 210 -3.92 -1.79 -2.21
C GLN A 210 -3.48 -2.89 -1.25
N VAL A 211 -3.72 -4.15 -1.60
CA VAL A 211 -3.48 -5.31 -0.72
C VAL A 211 -2.03 -5.42 -0.28
N ILE A 212 -1.07 -5.27 -1.20
CA ILE A 212 0.35 -5.38 -0.83
C ILE A 212 0.83 -4.22 0.02
N SER A 213 0.28 -3.02 -0.20
CA SER A 213 0.65 -1.85 0.60
C SER A 213 0.15 -2.00 2.03
N LEU A 214 -1.07 -2.51 2.20
CA LEU A 214 -1.59 -2.89 3.52
C LEU A 214 -0.78 -4.01 4.16
N TRP A 215 -0.22 -4.93 3.36
CA TRP A 215 0.67 -5.96 3.88
C TRP A 215 2.02 -5.38 4.31
N PHE A 216 2.57 -4.40 3.59
CA PHE A 216 3.75 -3.64 4.02
C PHE A 216 3.54 -2.97 5.38
N ASN A 217 2.34 -2.47 5.67
CA ASN A 217 1.99 -1.91 6.98
C ASN A 217 2.02 -2.95 8.11
N VAL A 218 1.97 -4.24 7.81
CA VAL A 218 2.05 -5.31 8.83
C VAL A 218 3.46 -5.87 8.93
N VAL A 219 4.04 -6.29 7.80
CA VAL A 219 5.32 -7.04 7.81
C VAL A 219 6.51 -6.22 8.27
N ASN A 220 6.45 -4.89 8.11
CA ASN A 220 7.53 -3.99 8.50
C ASN A 220 7.57 -3.70 10.00
N HIS A 221 6.60 -4.22 10.78
CA HIS A 221 6.63 -4.16 12.23
C HIS A 221 7.53 -5.26 12.84
N PRO A 222 8.23 -4.97 13.95
CA PRO A 222 9.06 -5.93 14.66
C PRO A 222 8.28 -7.14 15.20
N GLU A 223 8.97 -8.28 15.37
CA GLU A 223 8.37 -9.55 15.81
C GLU A 223 8.33 -9.55 17.33
N HIS A 224 7.16 -9.80 17.92
CA HIS A 224 6.99 -9.69 19.36
C HIS A 224 6.15 -10.81 19.95
N ASP A 225 6.49 -11.14 21.20
CA ASP A 225 5.57 -11.80 22.11
C ASP A 225 4.52 -10.76 22.52
N HIS A 226 3.28 -10.93 22.03
CA HIS A 226 2.24 -9.89 22.02
C HIS A 226 1.98 -9.30 23.42
N ASP A 227 2.08 -10.13 24.47
CA ASP A 227 1.74 -9.74 25.84
C ASP A 227 2.74 -8.74 26.45
N ALA A 228 4.05 -8.98 26.27
CA ALA A 228 5.09 -8.12 26.84
C ALA A 228 5.37 -6.86 25.98
N ALA A 229 4.93 -6.85 24.73
CA ALA A 229 5.05 -5.69 23.83
C ALA A 229 3.89 -4.71 24.01
N ALA A 230 2.66 -5.23 24.19
CA ALA A 230 1.48 -4.41 24.47
C ALA A 230 1.63 -3.61 25.79
N GLU A 231 2.23 -4.19 26.83
CA GLU A 231 2.48 -3.50 28.11
C GLU A 231 3.49 -2.34 27.98
N ARG A 232 4.42 -2.41 27.02
CA ARG A 232 5.38 -1.33 26.73
C ARG A 232 4.78 -0.24 25.82
N ALA A 233 3.87 -0.62 24.93
CA ALA A 233 3.20 0.29 24.00
C ALA A 233 2.17 1.23 24.68
N THR A 234 1.65 0.86 25.85
CA THR A 234 0.72 1.69 26.65
C THR A 234 1.42 2.81 27.43
N VAL A 235 2.75 2.75 27.60
CA VAL A 235 3.54 3.79 28.29
C VAL A 235 3.92 4.89 27.29
N VAL A 236 2.98 5.78 26.97
CA VAL A 236 3.20 6.88 26.02
C VAL A 236 3.53 8.19 26.76
N GLY A 237 4.57 8.90 26.30
CA GLY A 237 4.78 10.30 26.71
C GLY A 237 6.08 10.99 26.27
N GLY A 238 7.07 10.27 25.73
CA GLY A 238 8.33 10.88 25.30
C GLY A 238 8.36 11.17 23.79
N SER A 239 8.89 12.33 23.40
CA SER A 239 9.17 12.73 22.01
C SER A 239 10.17 11.84 21.26
N GLY A 240 10.55 10.69 21.83
CA GLY A 240 11.60 9.78 21.38
C GLY A 240 11.10 8.37 21.04
N ALA A 241 9.88 8.21 20.50
CA ALA A 241 9.44 6.95 19.93
C ALA A 241 10.22 6.66 18.64
N VAL A 242 11.42 6.08 18.78
CA VAL A 242 12.15 5.46 17.69
C VAL A 242 11.44 4.15 17.41
N CYS A 243 10.48 4.17 16.48
CA CYS A 243 9.98 2.96 15.83
C CYS A 243 11.20 2.13 15.40
N LYS A 244 11.39 0.96 15.99
CA LYS A 244 12.38 -0.01 15.51
C LYS A 244 11.79 -0.72 14.29
N GLY A 245 11.52 0.05 13.24
CA GLY A 245 11.05 -0.48 11.97
C GLY A 245 11.92 -1.67 11.57
N ALA A 246 11.29 -2.81 11.32
CA ALA A 246 12.01 -4.03 11.06
C ALA A 246 12.12 -4.22 9.55
N ASP A 247 13.35 -4.31 9.04
CA ASP A 247 13.63 -4.66 7.65
C ASP A 247 13.36 -6.16 7.46
N LYS A 248 12.08 -6.55 7.45
CA LYS A 248 11.67 -7.94 7.35
C LYS A 248 11.22 -8.31 5.95
N TYR A 249 11.61 -9.51 5.56
CA TYR A 249 11.34 -10.06 4.24
C TYR A 249 10.28 -11.17 4.23
N VAL A 250 9.83 -11.66 5.41
CA VAL A 250 8.76 -12.66 5.57
C VAL A 250 8.17 -12.57 6.98
N LEU A 251 6.83 -12.51 7.12
CA LEU A 251 6.16 -12.80 8.39
C LEU A 251 5.98 -14.33 8.53
N LYS A 252 6.63 -14.96 9.52
CA LYS A 252 6.63 -16.43 9.65
C LYS A 252 5.28 -17.00 10.10
N ASN A 253 4.60 -16.31 11.00
CA ASN A 253 3.32 -16.72 11.56
C ASN A 253 2.20 -15.86 10.98
N THR A 254 1.81 -16.12 9.73
CA THR A 254 0.72 -15.38 9.09
C THR A 254 -0.65 -15.84 9.60
N PRO A 255 -1.65 -14.94 9.72
CA PRO A 255 -2.98 -15.29 10.20
C PRO A 255 -3.66 -16.44 9.45
N ASN A 256 -3.44 -16.57 8.15
CA ASN A 256 -3.90 -17.69 7.32
C ASN A 256 -3.11 -17.79 6.00
N VAL A 257 -3.47 -18.79 5.17
CA VAL A 257 -2.80 -19.07 3.89
C VAL A 257 -2.80 -17.89 2.91
N LEU A 258 -3.82 -17.03 2.91
CA LEU A 258 -3.88 -15.89 2.00
C LEU A 258 -2.84 -14.83 2.37
N PHE A 259 -2.63 -14.56 3.66
CA PHE A 259 -1.54 -13.70 4.12
C PHE A 259 -0.16 -14.32 3.79
N SER A 260 -0.02 -15.64 3.95
CA SER A 260 1.19 -16.35 3.51
C SER A 260 1.45 -16.21 2.01
N MET A 261 0.41 -16.16 1.18
CA MET A 261 0.55 -15.89 -0.26
C MET A 261 1.08 -14.47 -0.52
N LEU A 262 0.69 -13.46 0.26
CA LEU A 262 1.22 -12.10 0.11
C LEU A 262 2.71 -11.99 0.38
N ASN A 263 3.28 -12.85 1.24
CA ASN A 263 4.73 -12.92 1.42
C ASN A 263 5.46 -13.23 0.09
N ARG A 264 4.83 -13.95 -0.84
CA ARG A 264 5.40 -14.23 -2.16
C ARG A 264 5.42 -13.03 -3.10
N HIS A 265 4.79 -11.92 -2.73
CA HIS A 265 4.76 -10.67 -3.50
C HIS A 265 5.65 -9.57 -2.92
N LEU A 266 6.35 -9.84 -1.81
CA LEU A 266 7.24 -8.87 -1.16
C LEU A 266 8.45 -8.45 -2.02
N TRP A 267 8.77 -9.22 -3.07
CA TRP A 267 9.77 -8.82 -4.08
C TRP A 267 9.47 -7.46 -4.73
N ILE A 268 8.19 -7.06 -4.79
CA ILE A 268 7.80 -5.75 -5.31
C ILE A 268 8.33 -4.63 -4.42
N GLY A 269 8.35 -4.84 -3.09
CA GLY A 269 8.94 -3.90 -2.15
C GLY A 269 10.41 -3.65 -2.44
N ALA A 270 11.17 -4.71 -2.78
CA ALA A 270 12.57 -4.60 -3.18
C ALA A 270 12.77 -3.86 -4.51
N LEU A 271 11.89 -4.08 -5.48
CA LEU A 271 11.90 -3.31 -6.75
C LEU A 271 11.57 -1.83 -6.54
N CYS A 272 10.66 -1.53 -5.61
CA CYS A 272 10.14 -0.18 -5.39
C CYS A 272 10.86 0.61 -4.28
N GLY A 273 11.80 -0.01 -3.57
CA GLY A 273 12.51 0.63 -2.45
C GLY A 273 11.68 0.76 -1.16
N GLU A 274 10.64 -0.05 -1.00
CA GLU A 274 9.67 -0.01 0.12
C GLU A 274 9.98 -1.05 1.21
N ASN A 275 10.96 -1.92 0.98
CA ASN A 275 11.39 -2.98 1.91
C ASN A 275 12.46 -2.53 2.93
N CYS A 276 13.03 -1.33 2.76
CA CYS A 276 14.06 -0.78 3.65
C CYS A 276 13.41 0.14 4.71
N HIS A 277 12.49 -0.41 5.48
CA HIS A 277 11.62 0.34 6.37
C HIS A 277 12.36 1.00 7.55
N GLY A 278 13.32 0.32 8.17
CA GLY A 278 14.15 0.89 9.23
C GLY A 278 14.99 2.07 8.73
N HIS A 279 15.63 1.90 7.56
CA HIS A 279 16.33 2.99 6.88
C HIS A 279 15.37 4.15 6.53
N HIS A 280 14.17 3.82 6.06
CA HIS A 280 13.14 4.80 5.74
C HIS A 280 12.72 5.64 6.96
N HIS A 281 12.50 5.04 8.13
CA HIS A 281 12.13 5.78 9.34
C HIS A 281 13.21 6.80 9.76
N HIS A 282 14.47 6.51 9.47
CA HIS A 282 15.59 7.42 9.74
C HIS A 282 15.77 8.48 8.63
N TYR A 283 15.60 8.10 7.36
CA TYR A 283 15.82 8.96 6.20
C TYR A 283 14.55 9.13 5.36
N ALA A 284 13.47 9.54 6.03
CA ALA A 284 12.13 9.47 5.45
C ALA A 284 11.96 10.33 4.19
N GLN A 285 12.64 11.48 4.16
CA GLN A 285 12.57 12.47 3.10
C GLN A 285 13.36 12.15 1.83
N LEU A 286 14.04 11.01 1.74
CA LEU A 286 14.79 10.68 0.53
C LEU A 286 13.89 10.41 -0.67
N ALA A 287 14.25 10.99 -1.81
CA ALA A 287 13.65 10.75 -3.11
C ALA A 287 14.13 9.45 -3.75
N GLN A 288 15.34 9.00 -3.40
CA GLN A 288 15.91 7.70 -3.79
C GLN A 288 16.08 6.82 -2.54
N ARG A 289 15.59 5.60 -2.62
CA ARG A 289 15.73 4.55 -1.60
C ARG A 289 16.94 3.66 -1.94
N PRO A 290 17.54 2.99 -0.95
CA PRO A 290 18.57 1.98 -1.21
C PRO A 290 18.03 0.81 -2.07
N GLY A 291 18.92 0.12 -2.77
CA GLY A 291 18.58 -1.04 -3.60
C GLY A 291 18.27 -0.69 -5.05
N ILE A 292 17.35 -1.45 -5.66
CA ILE A 292 17.01 -1.31 -7.09
C ILE A 292 16.28 0.02 -7.36
N ASP A 293 15.27 0.31 -6.55
CA ASP A 293 14.46 1.53 -6.60
C ASP A 293 14.06 1.97 -8.03
N LEU A 294 13.36 1.07 -8.74
CA LEU A 294 12.81 1.36 -10.07
C LEU A 294 12.02 2.68 -10.14
N PRO A 295 11.20 3.04 -9.14
CA PRO A 295 10.45 4.29 -9.18
C PRO A 295 11.34 5.54 -9.24
N TYR A 296 12.51 5.51 -8.60
CA TYR A 296 13.46 6.61 -8.75
C TYR A 296 13.96 6.72 -10.19
N TRP A 297 14.46 5.62 -10.74
CA TRP A 297 15.09 5.63 -12.07
C TRP A 297 14.11 5.85 -13.22
N LEU A 298 12.89 5.30 -13.12
CA LEU A 298 11.91 5.32 -14.19
C LEU A 298 10.92 6.48 -14.10
N PHE A 299 10.84 7.17 -12.95
CA PHE A 299 9.87 8.24 -12.75
C PHE A 299 10.48 9.50 -12.14
N VAL A 300 11.11 9.43 -10.97
CA VAL A 300 11.65 10.63 -10.28
C VAL A 300 12.78 11.28 -11.09
N LEU A 301 13.77 10.49 -11.54
CA LEU A 301 14.92 11.01 -12.29
C LEU A 301 14.50 11.62 -13.64
N PRO A 302 13.63 11.01 -14.45
CA PRO A 302 13.08 11.65 -15.65
C PRO A 302 12.39 12.98 -15.36
N LEU A 303 11.49 13.05 -14.36
CA LEU A 303 10.82 14.29 -13.99
C LEU A 303 11.81 15.39 -13.57
N ARG A 304 12.86 15.02 -12.82
CA ARG A 304 13.92 15.94 -12.41
C ARG A 304 14.72 16.44 -13.61
N SER A 305 15.04 15.54 -14.53
CA SER A 305 15.83 15.84 -15.73
C SER A 305 15.08 16.76 -16.70
N LEU A 306 13.75 16.66 -16.70
CA LEU A 306 12.85 17.55 -17.44
C LEU A 306 12.56 18.89 -16.72
N GLY A 307 13.10 19.10 -15.51
CA GLY A 307 12.85 20.31 -14.72
C GLY A 307 11.44 20.40 -14.14
N LEU A 308 10.67 19.31 -14.16
CA LEU A 308 9.30 19.25 -13.64
C LEU A 308 9.25 19.10 -12.12
N ILE A 309 10.35 18.59 -11.53
CA ILE A 309 10.56 18.55 -10.08
C ILE A 309 11.96 19.07 -9.74
N SER A 310 12.12 19.64 -8.55
CA SER A 310 13.36 20.19 -8.03
C SER A 310 13.63 19.72 -6.60
N ASP A 311 14.81 20.04 -6.06
CA ASP A 311 15.21 19.73 -4.67
C ASP A 311 15.00 18.26 -4.27
N ALA A 312 15.21 17.33 -5.20
CA ALA A 312 15.13 15.90 -4.90
C ALA A 312 16.22 15.51 -3.89
N LYS A 313 15.79 15.12 -2.68
CA LYS A 313 16.68 14.79 -1.56
C LYS A 313 17.33 13.43 -1.78
N LEU A 314 18.64 13.41 -1.90
CA LEU A 314 19.44 12.19 -2.09
C LEU A 314 20.39 12.01 -0.92
N LEU A 315 20.79 10.76 -0.64
CA LEU A 315 21.86 10.50 0.32
C LEU A 315 23.16 11.07 -0.23
N SER A 316 23.90 11.81 0.59
CA SER A 316 25.29 12.16 0.30
C SER A 316 26.15 10.89 0.35
N GLY A 317 27.19 10.81 -0.48
CA GLY A 317 27.95 9.57 -0.73
C GLY A 317 28.51 8.86 0.51
N ALA A 318 28.81 9.59 1.59
CA ALA A 318 29.29 9.00 2.84
C ALA A 318 28.19 8.27 3.65
N ALA A 319 26.96 8.79 3.66
CA ALA A 319 25.83 8.21 4.39
C ALA A 319 25.21 7.02 3.63
N ALA A 320 25.23 7.06 2.29
CA ALA A 320 24.75 5.94 1.45
C ALA A 320 25.57 4.65 1.68
N MET A 321 26.90 4.78 1.81
CA MET A 321 27.81 3.66 2.05
C MET A 321 27.68 3.05 3.45
N ASP A 322 27.36 3.87 4.46
CA ASP A 322 27.15 3.40 5.83
C ASP A 322 25.80 2.68 5.99
N GLY A 323 24.76 3.14 5.28
CA GLY A 323 23.46 2.46 5.20
C GLY A 323 23.56 1.07 4.55
N LEU A 324 24.27 0.97 3.42
CA LEU A 324 24.52 -0.30 2.72
C LEU A 324 25.35 -1.28 3.57
N ARG A 325 26.36 -0.78 4.31
CA ARG A 325 27.16 -1.60 5.23
C ARG A 325 26.33 -2.15 6.40
N ARG A 326 25.41 -1.36 6.96
CA ARG A 326 24.52 -1.83 8.03
C ARG A 326 23.50 -2.85 7.52
N GLN A 327 22.99 -2.69 6.29
CA GLN A 327 22.13 -3.68 5.63
C GLN A 327 22.83 -5.03 5.44
N GLN A 328 24.06 -5.02 4.90
CA GLN A 328 24.85 -6.24 4.76
C GLN A 328 25.17 -6.89 6.10
N HIS A 329 25.42 -6.09 7.14
CA HIS A 329 25.72 -6.63 8.46
C HIS A 329 24.50 -7.35 9.08
N GLN A 330 23.29 -6.78 8.97
CA GLN A 330 22.07 -7.40 9.47
C GLN A 330 21.67 -8.69 8.71
N GLU A 331 21.98 -8.80 7.41
CA GLU A 331 21.78 -10.04 6.64
C GLU A 331 22.78 -11.14 7.05
N THR A 332 24.01 -10.77 7.45
CA THR A 332 25.05 -11.73 7.84
C THR A 332 24.97 -12.21 9.29
N THR A 333 24.37 -11.42 10.19
CA THR A 333 24.20 -11.79 11.60
C THR A 333 22.76 -12.19 11.87
N GLY A 334 22.39 -13.42 11.48
CA GLY A 334 21.23 -14.09 12.07
C GLY A 334 21.37 -14.16 13.60
N PRO A 335 20.28 -14.36 14.36
CA PRO A 335 20.32 -14.27 15.82
C PRO A 335 21.34 -15.30 16.35
N THR A 336 22.43 -14.78 16.94
CA THR A 336 23.29 -15.58 17.80
C THR A 336 22.40 -16.14 18.89
N LYS A 337 22.17 -17.45 18.87
CA LYS A 337 21.65 -18.19 20.02
C LYS A 337 22.66 -18.00 21.15
N GLY A 338 22.41 -17.00 22.00
CA GLY A 338 23.09 -16.85 23.27
C GLY A 338 22.54 -17.91 24.22
N GLY A 339 23.46 -18.74 24.72
CA GLY A 339 23.20 -19.88 25.61
C GLY A 339 22.87 -19.49 27.05
#